data_AF-A0A7Y2GMR5-F1
#
_entry.id   AF-A0A7Y2GMR5-F1
#
_cell.length_a   1.000
_cell.length_b   1.000
_cell.length_c   1.000
_cell.angle_alpha   90.00
_cell.angle_beta   90.00
_cell.angle_gamma   90.00
#
_symmetry.space_group_name_H-M   'P 1'
#
loop_
_entity.id
_entity.type
_entity.pdbx_description
1 polymer ?
#
loop_
_entity_poly.entity_id
_entity_poly.type
_entity_poly.pdbx_seq_one_letter_code
_entity_poly.pdbx_strand_id
1 'polypeptide(L)' 'LTSPNCPVAETLPVEVEEKVKSLDMVKDAEVEITFDPPWTQDLMSEEAKLELGLL' A
#
# COMPACT_ATOMS: atom_id res chain seq x y z
N LEU A 1 -0.79 -2.78 3.80
CA LEU A 1 -0.01 -4.01 3.50
C LEU A 1 -0.96 -5.18 3.38
N THR A 2 -0.59 -6.23 2.65
CA THR A 2 -1.45 -7.43 2.49
C THR A 2 -1.33 -8.39 3.68
N SER A 3 -0.26 -8.31 4.47
CA SER A 3 -0.08 -9.08 5.72
C SER A 3 0.74 -8.31 6.76
N PRO A 4 0.55 -8.56 8.08
CA PRO A 4 1.28 -7.86 9.15
C PRO A 4 2.78 -8.16 9.22
N ASN A 5 3.20 -9.38 8.87
CA ASN A 5 4.59 -9.81 8.94
C ASN A 5 5.32 -9.66 7.60
N CYS A 6 4.85 -8.76 6.73
CA CYS A 6 5.45 -8.54 5.43
C CYS A 6 6.82 -7.84 5.60
N PRO A 7 7.93 -8.39 5.08
CA PRO A 7 9.25 -7.74 5.19
C PRO A 7 9.30 -6.34 4.58
N VAL A 8 8.42 -6.07 3.61
CA VAL A 8 8.30 -4.78 2.91
C VAL A 8 7.65 -3.70 3.79
N ALA A 9 7.14 -4.05 4.98
CA ALA A 9 6.58 -3.10 5.93
C ALA A 9 7.56 -2.03 6.39
N GLU A 10 8.87 -2.31 6.33
CA GLU A 10 9.92 -1.36 6.74
C GLU A 10 10.22 -0.33 5.64
N THR A 11 10.09 -0.68 4.37
CA THR A 11 10.51 0.18 3.24
C THR A 11 9.34 0.89 2.57
N LEU A 12 8.19 0.22 2.45
CA LEU A 12 7.04 0.75 1.72
C LEU A 12 6.48 2.06 2.30
N PRO A 13 6.34 2.24 3.63
CA PRO A 13 5.87 3.51 4.17
C PRO A 13 6.80 4.69 3.81
N VAL A 14 8.12 4.46 3.83
CA VAL A 14 9.12 5.46 3.47
C VAL A 14 9.00 5.81 1.99
N GLU A 15 8.94 4.81 1.11
CA GLU A 15 8.77 5.02 -0.33
C GLU A 15 7.49 5.80 -0.65
N VAL A 16 6.38 5.48 0.04
CA VAL A 16 5.10 6.20 -0.11
C VAL A 16 5.24 7.65 0.36
N GLU A 17 5.83 7.87 1.53
CA GLU A 17 6.04 9.22 2.08
C GLU A 17 6.89 10.08 1.13
N GLU A 18 8.03 9.55 0.67
CA GLU A 18 8.92 10.23 -0.26
C GLU A 18 8.21 10.54 -1.59
N LYS A 19 7.45 9.57 -2.12
CA LYS A 19 6.73 9.76 -3.38
C LYS A 19 5.65 10.83 -3.25
N VAL A 20 4.92 10.86 -2.14
CA VAL A 20 3.89 11.87 -1.87
C VAL A 20 4.53 13.25 -1.66
N LYS A 21 5.66 13.33 -0.94
CA LYS A 21 6.44 14.57 -0.74
C LYS A 21 7.07 15.10 -2.02
N SER A 22 7.25 14.26 -3.05
CA SER A 22 7.75 14.71 -4.36
C SER A 22 6.77 15.60 -5.14
N LEU A 23 5.53 15.73 -4.68
CA LEU A 23 4.53 16.61 -5.27
C LEU A 23 4.71 18.04 -4.75
N ASP A 24 4.88 19.01 -5.66
CA ASP A 24 5.17 20.42 -5.34
C ASP A 24 4.18 21.08 -4.34
N MET A 25 2.93 20.59 -4.29
CA MET A 25 1.88 21.11 -3.43
C MET A 25 1.86 20.50 -2.01
N VAL A 26 2.63 19.44 -1.77
CA VAL A 26 2.66 18.72 -0.50
C VAL A 26 3.82 19.26 0.34
N LYS A 27 3.49 19.82 1.52
CA LYS A 27 4.50 20.31 2.46
C LYS A 27 5.04 19.22 3.38
N ASP A 28 4.17 18.28 3.75
CA ASP A 28 4.50 17.17 4.62
C ASP A 28 3.54 16.00 4.38
N ALA A 29 3.98 14.81 4.73
CA ALA A 29 3.22 13.57 4.63
C ALA A 29 3.64 12.64 5.76
N GLU A 30 2.67 11.98 6.39
CA GLU A 30 2.88 10.97 7.43
C GLU A 30 2.09 9.72 7.01
N VAL A 31 2.75 8.55 7.06
CA VAL A 31 2.15 7.28 6.67
C VAL A 31 1.83 6.47 7.92
N GLU A 32 0.54 6.28 8.20
CA GLU A 32 0.06 5.40 9.26
C GLU A 32 -0.30 4.03 8.70
N ILE A 33 0.25 2.97 9.29
CA ILE A 33 -0.09 1.59 8.92
C ILE A 33 -1.18 1.06 9.85
N THR A 34 -2.33 0.70 9.28
CA THR A 34 -3.38 -0.07 9.95
C THR A 34 -3.59 -1.43 9.30
N PHE A 35 -4.06 -2.39 10.10
CA PHE A 35 -4.49 -3.71 9.67
C PHE A 35 -5.98 -3.96 9.98
N ASP A 36 -6.71 -2.93 10.38
CA ASP A 36 -8.14 -2.97 10.66
C ASP A 36 -8.88 -1.97 9.77
N PRO A 37 -9.83 -2.42 8.91
CA PRO A 37 -10.17 -3.82 8.64
C PRO A 37 -9.02 -4.58 7.95
N PRO A 38 -8.98 -5.92 8.09
CA PRO A 38 -7.95 -6.72 7.43
C PRO A 38 -8.10 -6.63 5.92
N TRP A 39 -6.97 -6.58 5.22
CA TRP A 39 -6.95 -6.65 3.77
C TRP A 39 -7.37 -8.04 3.29
N THR A 40 -8.20 -8.12 2.24
CA THR A 40 -8.56 -9.36 1.53
C THR A 40 -8.36 -9.20 0.04
N GLN A 41 -8.27 -10.32 -0.70
CA GLN A 41 -8.13 -10.31 -2.17
C GLN A 41 -9.34 -9.68 -2.88
N ASP A 42 -10.48 -9.55 -2.20
CA ASP A 42 -11.66 -8.85 -2.74
C ASP A 42 -11.40 -7.36 -2.97
N LEU A 43 -10.41 -6.78 -2.27
CA LEU A 43 -9.98 -5.38 -2.42
C LEU A 43 -9.10 -5.16 -3.65
N MET A 44 -8.71 -6.22 -4.36
CA MET A 44 -7.97 -6.10 -5.62
C MET A 44 -8.89 -5.67 -6.76
N SER A 45 -8.35 -4.89 -7.71
CA SER A 45 -9.07 -4.62 -8.96
C SER A 45 -9.21 -5.89 -9.81
N GLU A 46 -10.19 -5.92 -10.70
CA GLU A 46 -10.43 -7.07 -11.58
C GLU A 46 -9.22 -7.30 -12.51
N GLU A 47 -8.57 -6.24 -12.98
CA GLU A 47 -7.34 -6.34 -13.77
C GLU A 47 -6.22 -7.03 -12.99
N ALA A 48 -6.04 -6.65 -11.71
CA ALA A 48 -5.03 -7.27 -10.86
C ALA A 48 -5.34 -8.75 -10.55
N LYS A 49 -6.62 -9.11 -10.37
CA LYS A 49 -7.03 -10.51 -10.18
C LYS A 49 -6.78 -11.33 -11.46
N LEU A 50 -7.06 -10.77 -12.64
CA LEU A 50 -6.85 -11.44 -13.92
C LEU A 50 -5.38 -11.75 -14.15
N GLU A 51 -4.50 -10.76 -13.97
CA GLU A 51 -3.05 -10.89 -14.16
C GLU A 51 -2.43 -11.92 -13.21
N LEU A 52 -2.99 -12.08 -12.01
CA LEU A 52 -2.53 -13.07 -11.03
C LEU A 52 -3.25 -14.43 -11.13
N GLY A 53 -4.18 -14.61 -12.08
CA GLY A 53 -4.92 -15.86 -12.27
C GLY A 53 -5.90 -16.19 -11.13
N LEU A 54 -6.47 -15.17 -10.50
CA LEU A 54 -7.40 -15.27 -9.36
C LEU A 54 -8.87 -15.03 -9.78
N LEU A 55 -9.14 -15.00 -11.09
CA LEU A 55 -10.42 -14.66 -11.71
C LEU A 55 -11.04 -15.88 -12.41
#